data_AF-A0A955HY04-F1
#
_entry.id   AF-A0A955HY04-F1
#
_cell.length_a   1.000
_cell.length_b   1.000
_cell.length_c   1.000
_cell.angle_alpha   90.00
_cell.angle_beta   90.00
_cell.angle_gamma   90.00
#
_symmetry.space_group_name_H-M   'P 1'
#
loop_
_entity.id
_entity.type
_entity.pdbx_description
1 polymer ?
#
loop_
_entity_poly.entity_id
_entity_poly.type
_entity_poly.pdbx_seq_one_letter_code
_entity_poly.pdbx_strand_id
1 'polypeptide(L)'
;MSDMSAAHFKLEHEIFILDAYLKDPLDQSQMESWTRKFIDAILGALRMEELGPLQIYPALDLRAPGWSFIQPITTSHISGHYFEKPGKHPHIRLDCYSCASINWKKIIKVCDEFMHMGLWRATFINRQIDEGQRDAFHISGEGSMVLDELDLLDHNKHLVAARAFAMKAEEELVSSKSH
;
A
#
# COMPACT_ATOMS: atom_id res chain seq x y z
N MET A 1 -25.14 -13.12 -36.29
CA MET A 1 -25.03 -12.93 -34.84
C MET A 1 -23.58 -13.18 -34.49
N SER A 2 -22.83 -12.11 -34.27
CA SER A 2 -21.38 -12.16 -34.03
C SER A 2 -21.12 -12.76 -32.67
N ASP A 3 -20.43 -13.90 -32.69
CA ASP A 3 -19.79 -14.52 -31.55
C ASP A 3 -18.72 -13.54 -31.04
N MET A 4 -19.11 -12.67 -30.10
CA MET A 4 -18.17 -11.81 -29.39
C MET A 4 -17.42 -12.72 -28.43
N SER A 5 -16.36 -13.34 -28.94
CA SER A 5 -15.37 -14.05 -28.15
C SER A 5 -15.10 -13.22 -26.90
N ALA A 6 -15.38 -13.77 -25.72
CA ALA A 6 -14.94 -13.22 -24.47
C ALA A 6 -13.42 -13.04 -24.60
N ALA A 7 -12.99 -11.81 -24.90
CA ALA A 7 -11.58 -11.47 -24.90
C ALA A 7 -11.04 -11.93 -23.56
N HIS A 8 -10.03 -12.81 -23.59
CA HIS A 8 -9.49 -13.50 -22.41
C HIS A 8 -9.33 -12.51 -21.25
N PHE A 9 -10.27 -12.54 -20.31
CA PHE A 9 -10.20 -11.73 -19.11
C PHE A 9 -9.19 -12.40 -18.19
N LYS A 10 -7.96 -11.88 -18.16
CA LYS A 10 -6.91 -12.35 -17.27
C LYS A 10 -7.05 -11.61 -15.94
N LEU A 11 -7.25 -12.37 -14.86
CA LEU A 11 -7.25 -11.84 -13.50
C LEU A 11 -5.80 -11.54 -13.10
N GLU A 12 -5.48 -10.27 -12.91
CA GLU A 12 -4.17 -9.83 -12.39
C GLU A 12 -4.33 -9.64 -10.88
N HIS A 13 -3.84 -10.56 -10.06
CA HIS A 13 -4.02 -10.50 -8.60
C HIS A 13 -2.98 -9.59 -7.97
N GLU A 14 -3.18 -8.28 -8.11
CA GLU A 14 -2.26 -7.27 -7.64
C GLU A 14 -2.67 -6.71 -6.27
N ILE A 15 -1.71 -6.53 -5.37
CA ILE A 15 -1.92 -5.99 -4.03
C ILE A 15 -0.99 -4.82 -3.83
N PHE A 16 -1.54 -3.70 -3.37
CA PHE A 16 -0.81 -2.54 -2.94
C PHE A 16 -1.11 -2.28 -1.46
N ILE A 17 -0.07 -2.30 -0.63
CA ILE A 17 -0.12 -2.07 0.81
C ILE A 17 0.65 -0.79 1.09
N LEU A 18 0.07 0.17 1.79
CA LEU A 18 0.65 1.47 2.11
C LEU A 18 0.58 1.73 3.62
N ASP A 19 1.71 2.11 4.19
CA ASP A 19 1.81 2.72 5.51
C ASP A 19 2.29 4.17 5.33
N ALA A 20 1.50 5.15 5.76
CA ALA A 20 1.83 6.56 5.60
C ALA A 20 1.63 7.34 6.90
N TYR A 21 2.58 8.23 7.20
CA TYR A 21 2.35 9.32 8.14
C TYR A 21 1.62 10.47 7.43
N LEU A 22 0.76 11.17 8.15
CA LEU A 22 0.09 12.36 7.65
C LEU A 22 0.74 13.62 8.24
N LYS A 23 0.70 14.72 7.48
CA LYS A 23 1.17 16.02 7.98
C LYS A 23 0.25 16.57 9.06
N ASP A 24 -1.06 16.41 8.84
CA ASP A 24 -2.11 16.92 9.72
C ASP A 24 -3.12 15.81 10.05
N PRO A 25 -3.78 15.87 11.22
CA PRO A 25 -4.90 15.00 11.53
C PRO A 25 -6.09 15.22 10.58
N LEU A 26 -6.81 14.15 10.27
CA LEU A 26 -8.08 14.19 9.56
C LEU A 26 -9.23 14.62 10.49
N ASP A 27 -10.19 15.37 9.95
CA ASP A 27 -11.37 15.82 10.70
C ASP A 27 -12.34 14.66 10.95
N GLN A 28 -12.39 14.17 12.19
CA GLN A 28 -13.28 13.10 12.63
C GLN A 28 -14.77 13.43 12.43
N SER A 29 -15.16 14.71 12.46
CA SER A 29 -16.56 15.11 12.22
C SER A 29 -17.00 14.88 10.78
N GLN A 30 -16.04 14.75 9.86
CA GLN A 30 -16.25 14.48 8.44
C GLN A 30 -15.93 13.03 8.06
N MET A 31 -15.70 12.13 9.02
CA MET A 31 -15.27 10.75 8.78
C MET A 31 -16.04 10.06 7.64
N GLU A 32 -17.37 10.06 7.67
CA GLU A 32 -18.18 9.37 6.66
C GLU A 32 -18.07 10.03 5.28
N SER A 33 -18.25 11.35 5.23
CA SER A 33 -18.25 12.11 3.97
C SER A 33 -16.87 12.14 3.32
N TRP A 34 -15.81 12.24 4.13
CA TRP A 34 -14.42 12.19 3.72
C TRP A 34 -14.07 10.80 3.19
N THR A 35 -14.39 9.74 3.93
CA THR A 35 -14.04 8.36 3.54
C THR A 35 -14.73 7.98 2.24
N ARG A 36 -16.01 8.34 2.06
CA ARG A 36 -16.71 8.09 0.79
C ARG A 36 -16.02 8.76 -0.40
N LYS A 37 -15.70 10.05 -0.28
CA LYS A 37 -15.00 10.80 -1.35
C LYS A 37 -13.62 10.22 -1.64
N PHE A 38 -12.89 9.82 -0.61
CA PHE A 38 -11.58 9.20 -0.74
C PHE A 38 -11.68 7.88 -1.52
N ILE A 39 -12.61 7.01 -1.12
CA ILE A 39 -12.86 5.74 -1.81
C ILE A 39 -13.32 5.97 -3.25
N ASP A 40 -14.21 6.93 -3.51
CA ASP A 40 -14.65 7.28 -4.87
C ASP A 40 -13.47 7.68 -5.76
N ALA A 41 -12.53 8.47 -5.22
CA ALA A 41 -11.33 8.88 -5.94
C ALA A 41 -10.40 7.68 -6.24
N ILE A 42 -10.24 6.75 -5.29
CA ILE A 42 -9.46 5.52 -5.50
C ILE A 42 -10.13 4.62 -6.54
N LEU A 43 -11.44 4.41 -6.46
CA LEU A 43 -12.21 3.64 -7.44
C LEU A 43 -12.08 4.25 -8.83
N GLY A 44 -12.21 5.57 -8.96
CA GLY A 44 -11.99 6.29 -10.22
C GLY A 44 -10.57 6.15 -10.76
N ALA A 45 -9.56 6.21 -9.88
CA ALA A 45 -8.16 6.03 -10.25
C ALA A 45 -7.86 4.62 -10.77
N LEU A 46 -8.52 3.61 -10.19
CA LEU A 46 -8.38 2.20 -10.54
C LEU A 46 -9.37 1.71 -11.61
N ARG A 47 -10.37 2.53 -11.97
CA ARG A 47 -11.49 2.14 -12.83
C ARG A 47 -12.20 0.89 -12.33
N MET A 48 -12.44 0.85 -11.02
CA MET A 48 -13.08 -0.26 -10.32
C MET A 48 -14.51 0.09 -9.93
N GLU A 49 -15.34 -0.94 -9.81
CA GLU A 49 -16.73 -0.82 -9.36
C GLU A 49 -16.91 -1.44 -7.97
N GLU A 50 -17.87 -0.87 -7.24
CA GLU A 50 -18.28 -1.37 -5.93
C GLU A 50 -19.01 -2.70 -6.06
N LEU A 51 -18.70 -3.65 -5.18
CA LEU A 51 -19.45 -4.91 -5.05
C LEU A 51 -20.57 -4.80 -4.01
N GLY A 52 -20.39 -3.91 -3.03
CA GLY A 52 -21.30 -3.72 -1.91
C GLY A 52 -21.07 -2.39 -1.21
N PRO A 53 -21.82 -2.09 -0.14
CA PRO A 53 -21.73 -0.81 0.53
C PRO A 53 -20.38 -0.62 1.23
N LEU A 54 -19.88 0.61 1.24
CA LEU A 54 -18.78 1.05 2.09
C LEU A 54 -19.16 0.84 3.57
N GLN A 55 -18.28 0.21 4.33
CA GLN A 55 -18.43 0.06 5.78
C GLN A 55 -17.36 0.89 6.49
N ILE A 56 -17.78 1.65 7.51
CA ILE A 56 -16.92 2.54 8.30
C ILE A 56 -17.11 2.21 9.78
N TYR A 57 -16.01 2.08 10.51
CA TYR A 57 -15.95 1.64 11.89
C TYR A 57 -15.17 2.64 12.73
N PRO A 58 -15.85 3.53 13.48
CA PRO A 58 -15.19 4.42 14.43
C PRO A 58 -14.45 3.63 15.50
N ALA A 59 -13.27 4.10 15.89
CA ALA A 59 -12.51 3.49 16.97
C ALA A 59 -13.25 3.66 18.32
N LEU A 60 -13.46 2.55 19.03
CA LEU A 60 -14.01 2.58 20.39
C LEU A 60 -12.91 2.76 21.45
N ASP A 61 -11.66 2.41 21.13
CA ASP A 61 -10.51 2.60 22.01
C ASP A 61 -9.93 4.01 21.85
N LEU A 62 -10.29 4.89 22.79
CA LEU A 62 -9.86 6.30 22.79
C LEU A 62 -8.36 6.50 23.05
N ARG A 63 -7.58 5.44 23.27
CA ARG A 63 -6.10 5.52 23.29
C ARG A 63 -5.51 5.60 21.88
N ALA A 64 -6.29 5.23 20.87
CA ALA A 64 -5.98 5.34 19.46
C ALA A 64 -7.27 5.74 18.71
N PRO A 65 -7.75 6.99 18.87
CA PRO A 65 -8.90 7.49 18.12
C PRO A 65 -8.63 7.47 16.61
N GLY A 66 -9.71 7.41 15.84
CA GLY A 66 -9.67 7.26 14.39
C GLY A 66 -10.80 6.36 13.90
N TRP A 67 -10.64 5.76 12.74
CA TRP A 67 -11.62 4.83 12.18
C TRP A 67 -10.97 3.88 11.18
N SER A 68 -11.67 2.76 10.96
CA SER A 68 -11.35 1.81 9.90
C SER A 68 -12.44 1.84 8.84
N PHE A 69 -12.11 1.45 7.62
CA PHE A 69 -13.09 1.34 6.55
C PHE A 69 -12.76 0.18 5.61
N ILE A 70 -13.78 -0.32 4.92
CA ILE A 70 -13.64 -1.30 3.85
C ILE A 70 -14.68 -1.06 2.77
N GLN A 71 -14.21 -1.00 1.53
CA GLN A 71 -15.02 -0.99 0.31
C GLN A 71 -14.82 -2.32 -0.40
N PRO A 72 -15.83 -3.21 -0.38
CA PRO A 72 -15.84 -4.37 -1.27
C PRO A 72 -15.89 -3.90 -2.72
N ILE A 73 -15.00 -4.42 -3.55
CA ILE A 73 -14.99 -4.18 -5.01
C ILE A 73 -15.11 -5.52 -5.72
N THR A 74 -15.48 -5.52 -7.00
CA THR A 74 -15.65 -6.76 -7.76
C THR A 74 -14.39 -7.63 -7.63
N THR A 75 -14.53 -8.81 -7.02
CA THR A 75 -13.48 -9.82 -6.72
C THR A 75 -12.39 -9.41 -5.73
N SER A 76 -12.53 -8.30 -5.00
CA SER A 76 -11.49 -7.81 -4.11
C SER A 76 -11.97 -6.77 -3.06
N HIS A 77 -11.08 -5.94 -2.51
CA HIS A 77 -11.38 -4.88 -1.55
C HIS A 77 -10.36 -3.72 -1.57
N ILE A 78 -10.81 -2.57 -1.09
CA ILE A 78 -9.98 -1.48 -0.60
C ILE A 78 -10.29 -1.33 0.90
N SER A 79 -9.29 -1.43 1.77
CA SER A 79 -9.46 -1.24 3.22
C SER A 79 -8.44 -0.28 3.77
N GLY A 80 -8.79 0.41 4.85
CA GLY A 80 -7.83 1.27 5.52
C GLY A 80 -8.13 1.50 6.99
N HIS A 81 -7.09 1.96 7.68
CA HIS A 81 -7.06 2.17 9.12
C HIS A 81 -6.36 3.49 9.40
N TYR A 82 -7.14 4.50 9.80
CA TYR A 82 -6.61 5.78 10.23
C TYR A 82 -6.62 5.87 11.76
N PHE A 83 -5.48 6.20 12.36
CA PHE A 83 -5.38 6.34 13.81
C PHE A 83 -4.44 7.49 14.24
N GLU A 84 -4.87 8.18 15.29
CA GLU A 84 -4.16 9.27 15.94
C GLU A 84 -3.77 8.89 17.36
N LYS A 85 -2.57 8.34 17.56
CA LYS A 85 -2.10 8.12 18.94
C LYS A 85 -1.69 9.47 19.57
N PRO A 86 -2.21 9.85 20.75
CA PRO A 86 -1.83 11.11 21.38
C PRO A 86 -0.31 11.27 21.53
N GLY A 87 0.21 12.42 21.10
CA GLY A 87 1.64 12.72 21.11
C GLY A 87 2.48 12.02 20.02
N LYS A 88 1.84 11.39 19.03
CA LYS A 88 2.50 10.83 17.84
C LYS A 88 1.90 11.43 16.57
N HIS A 89 2.61 11.25 15.46
CA HIS A 89 2.09 11.63 14.15
C HIS A 89 0.85 10.77 13.77
N PRO A 90 -0.19 11.39 13.19
CA PRO A 90 -1.30 10.67 12.57
C PRO A 90 -0.75 9.72 11.50
N HIS A 91 -1.36 8.54 11.38
CA HIS A 91 -0.95 7.56 10.40
C HIS A 91 -2.14 6.83 9.81
N ILE A 92 -1.98 6.38 8.57
CA ILE A 92 -2.93 5.52 7.89
C ILE A 92 -2.22 4.26 7.38
N ARG A 93 -2.95 3.15 7.43
CA ARG A 93 -2.64 1.93 6.67
C ARG A 93 -3.71 1.73 5.62
N LEU A 94 -3.32 1.42 4.39
CA LEU A 94 -4.23 1.22 3.28
C LEU A 94 -3.83 -0.06 2.53
N ASP A 95 -4.81 -0.92 2.29
CA ASP A 95 -4.67 -2.09 1.46
C ASP A 95 -5.61 -1.96 0.25
N CYS A 96 -5.05 -2.12 -0.94
CA CYS A 96 -5.79 -2.23 -2.19
C CYS A 96 -5.41 -3.55 -2.82
N TYR A 97 -6.28 -4.55 -2.70
CA TYR A 97 -6.18 -5.76 -3.50
C TYR A 97 -7.05 -5.55 -4.74
N SER A 98 -6.65 -6.04 -5.90
CA SER A 98 -7.48 -6.07 -7.10
C SER A 98 -7.19 -7.28 -7.96
N CYS A 99 -8.18 -7.70 -8.75
CA CYS A 99 -8.00 -8.67 -9.83
C CYS A 99 -7.81 -8.02 -11.22
N ALA A 100 -7.60 -6.70 -11.27
CA ALA A 100 -7.08 -6.02 -12.45
C ALA A 100 -5.86 -5.18 -12.06
N SER A 101 -5.12 -4.72 -13.08
CA SER A 101 -3.88 -3.98 -12.84
C SER A 101 -4.09 -2.70 -12.03
N ILE A 102 -3.33 -2.61 -10.94
CA ILE A 102 -3.25 -1.50 -10.01
C ILE A 102 -2.21 -0.51 -10.52
N ASN A 103 -2.67 0.71 -10.82
CA ASN A 103 -1.78 1.85 -11.00
C ASN A 103 -1.50 2.50 -9.64
N TRP A 104 -0.56 1.94 -8.88
CA TRP A 104 -0.25 2.41 -7.53
C TRP A 104 0.26 3.86 -7.50
N LYS A 105 0.91 4.34 -8.57
CA LYS A 105 1.33 5.75 -8.69
C LYS A 105 0.14 6.71 -8.66
N LYS A 106 -1.01 6.30 -9.21
CA LYS A 106 -2.25 7.07 -9.09
C LYS A 106 -2.85 6.99 -7.69
N ILE A 107 -2.80 5.81 -7.05
CA ILE A 107 -3.22 5.66 -5.64
C ILE A 107 -2.45 6.65 -4.77
N ILE A 108 -1.12 6.71 -4.89
CA ILE A 108 -0.28 7.64 -4.13
C ILE A 108 -0.71 9.11 -4.32
N LYS A 109 -1.02 9.52 -5.56
CA LYS A 109 -1.51 10.88 -5.82
C LYS A 109 -2.83 11.17 -5.12
N VAL A 110 -3.80 10.26 -5.23
CA VAL A 110 -5.09 10.40 -4.54
C VAL A 110 -4.89 10.45 -3.02
N CYS A 111 -4.01 9.60 -2.49
CA CYS A 111 -3.69 9.60 -1.07
C CYS A 111 -3.09 10.93 -0.61
N ASP A 112 -2.15 11.51 -1.36
CA ASP A 112 -1.54 12.81 -1.03
C ASP A 112 -2.56 13.97 -1.11
N GLU A 113 -3.43 13.95 -2.11
CA GLU A 113 -4.50 14.94 -2.29
C GLU A 113 -5.48 14.96 -1.11
N PHE A 114 -5.82 13.78 -0.57
CA PHE A 114 -6.82 13.65 0.50
C PHE A 114 -6.25 13.76 1.91
N MET A 115 -5.00 13.36 2.11
CA MET A 115 -4.41 13.16 3.44
C MET A 115 -3.16 13.99 3.69
N HIS A 116 -2.65 14.72 2.68
CA HIS A 116 -1.40 15.48 2.75
C HIS A 116 -0.27 14.63 3.35
N MET A 117 0.13 13.59 2.61
CA MET A 117 1.02 12.58 3.13
C MET A 117 2.40 13.17 3.48
N GLY A 118 2.94 12.73 4.61
CA GLY A 118 4.35 12.88 4.96
C GLY A 118 5.16 11.73 4.37
N LEU A 119 6.07 11.17 5.17
CA LEU A 119 6.82 9.97 4.81
C LEU A 119 5.91 8.75 4.74
N TRP A 120 6.11 7.92 3.73
CA TRP A 120 5.37 6.69 3.54
C TRP A 120 6.23 5.56 2.98
N ARG A 121 5.74 4.34 3.19
CA ARG A 121 6.28 3.11 2.62
C ARG A 121 5.15 2.28 2.06
N ALA A 122 5.42 1.58 0.98
CA ALA A 122 4.46 0.70 0.37
C ALA A 122 5.10 -0.61 -0.09
N THR A 123 4.28 -1.63 -0.20
CA THR A 123 4.62 -2.89 -0.86
C THR A 123 3.63 -3.13 -1.97
N PHE A 124 4.14 -3.32 -3.18
CA PHE A 124 3.35 -3.80 -4.31
C PHE A 124 3.67 -5.28 -4.55
N ILE A 125 2.65 -6.10 -4.76
CA ILE A 125 2.77 -7.53 -5.01
C ILE A 125 1.92 -7.88 -6.22
N ASN A 126 2.54 -8.40 -7.28
CA ASN A 126 1.82 -9.07 -8.35
C ASN A 126 1.78 -10.57 -8.04
N ARG A 127 0.59 -11.09 -7.70
CA ARG A 127 0.37 -12.53 -7.53
C ARG A 127 -0.09 -13.11 -8.87
N GLN A 128 0.66 -14.06 -9.41
CA GLN A 128 0.16 -14.93 -10.48
C GLN A 128 -0.28 -16.25 -9.83
N ILE A 129 -1.54 -16.67 -10.04
CA ILE A 129 -2.07 -17.93 -9.49
C ILE A 129 -1.80 -19.10 -10.44
N ASP A 130 -1.88 -18.86 -11.75
CA ASP A 130 -1.79 -19.93 -12.76
C ASP A 130 -0.37 -20.06 -13.35
N GLU A 131 0.08 -19.05 -14.11
CA GLU A 131 1.37 -19.06 -14.81
C GLU A 131 2.01 -17.67 -14.80
N GLY A 132 3.22 -17.55 -14.21
CA GLY A 132 4.01 -16.32 -14.23
C GLY A 132 4.98 -16.22 -13.05
N GLN A 133 5.95 -15.30 -13.15
CA GLN A 133 6.78 -14.94 -12.00
C GLN A 133 5.96 -14.05 -11.06
N ARG A 134 6.07 -14.33 -9.76
CA ARG A 134 5.59 -13.41 -8.73
C ARG A 134 6.55 -12.23 -8.70
N ASP A 135 6.01 -11.02 -8.68
CA ASP A 135 6.79 -9.80 -8.49
C ASP A 135 6.42 -9.15 -7.14
N ALA A 136 7.41 -8.57 -6.49
CA ALA A 136 7.17 -7.78 -5.28
C ALA A 136 8.16 -6.62 -5.22
N PHE A 137 7.64 -5.42 -4.96
CA PHE A 137 8.43 -4.20 -4.84
C PHE A 137 8.19 -3.56 -3.48
N HIS A 138 9.25 -3.10 -2.85
CA HIS A 138 9.18 -2.12 -1.79
C HIS A 138 9.33 -0.73 -2.38
N ILE A 139 8.48 0.19 -1.97
CA ILE A 139 8.46 1.56 -2.47
C ILE A 139 8.45 2.48 -1.26
N SER A 140 9.18 3.59 -1.32
CA SER A 140 9.10 4.62 -0.30
C SER A 140 9.04 6.01 -0.90
N GLY A 141 8.50 6.97 -0.15
CA GLY A 141 8.33 8.33 -0.64
C GLY A 141 7.91 9.33 0.41
N GLU A 142 7.65 10.55 -0.06
CA GLU A 142 7.12 11.66 0.72
C GLU A 142 6.08 12.43 -0.09
N GLY A 143 4.88 12.65 0.48
CA GLY A 143 3.76 13.21 -0.27
C GLY A 143 3.46 12.38 -1.52
N SER A 144 3.34 13.04 -2.66
CA SER A 144 3.17 12.37 -3.96
C SER A 144 4.48 11.94 -4.64
N MET A 145 5.65 12.23 -4.04
CA MET A 145 6.95 11.90 -4.63
C MET A 145 7.41 10.51 -4.22
N VAL A 146 7.93 9.75 -5.20
CA VAL A 146 8.59 8.46 -4.98
C VAL A 146 10.09 8.72 -4.80
N LEU A 147 10.66 8.20 -3.71
CA LEU A 147 12.08 8.35 -3.37
C LEU A 147 12.89 7.10 -3.71
N ASP A 148 12.31 5.92 -3.50
CA ASP A 148 12.99 4.64 -3.76
C ASP A 148 12.01 3.57 -4.23
N GLU A 149 12.49 2.68 -5.11
CA GLU A 149 11.81 1.49 -5.63
C GLU A 149 12.80 0.31 -5.59
N LEU A 150 12.56 -0.67 -4.72
CA LEU A 150 13.41 -1.85 -4.53
C LEU A 150 12.63 -3.11 -4.92
N ASP A 151 13.14 -3.86 -5.90
CA ASP A 151 12.67 -5.21 -6.20
C ASP A 151 13.06 -6.17 -5.07
N LEU A 152 12.06 -6.82 -4.46
CA LEU A 152 12.23 -7.74 -3.33
C LEU A 152 12.53 -9.17 -3.75
N LEU A 153 12.43 -9.49 -5.05
CA LEU A 153 12.62 -10.83 -5.58
C LEU A 153 13.86 -10.93 -6.49
N ASP A 154 14.53 -9.81 -6.78
CA ASP A 154 15.87 -9.77 -7.35
C ASP A 154 16.91 -10.40 -6.39
N HIS A 155 17.07 -11.71 -6.51
CA HIS A 155 18.03 -12.52 -5.76
C HIS A 155 19.47 -12.01 -5.86
N ASN A 156 19.85 -11.36 -6.97
CA ASN A 156 21.23 -10.89 -7.15
C ASN A 156 21.55 -9.71 -6.25
N LYS A 157 20.60 -8.78 -6.00
CA LYS A 157 20.79 -7.68 -5.05
C LYS A 157 20.82 -8.16 -3.60
N HIS A 158 20.00 -9.15 -3.25
CA HIS A 158 19.99 -9.73 -1.91
C HIS A 158 21.29 -10.50 -1.58
N LEU A 159 21.85 -11.24 -2.54
CA LEU A 159 23.12 -11.94 -2.36
C LEU A 159 24.32 -10.99 -2.28
N VAL A 160 24.31 -9.88 -3.03
CA VAL A 160 25.35 -8.84 -2.94
C VAL A 160 25.32 -8.16 -1.57
N ALA A 161 24.14 -7.80 -1.07
CA ALA A 161 24.00 -7.21 0.26
C ALA A 161 24.42 -8.20 1.37
N ALA A 162 23.97 -9.45 1.30
CA ALA A 162 24.32 -10.49 2.28
C ALA A 162 25.83 -10.80 2.29
N ARG A 163 26.49 -10.83 1.13
CA ARG A 163 27.96 -10.98 1.03
C ARG A 163 28.69 -9.78 1.61
N ALA A 164 28.24 -8.56 1.34
CA ALA A 164 28.84 -7.35 1.89
C ALA A 164 28.76 -7.32 3.43
N PHE A 165 27.63 -7.74 4.00
CA PHE A 165 27.48 -7.87 5.46
C PHE A 165 28.36 -8.99 6.05
N ALA A 166 28.46 -10.13 5.38
CA ALA A 166 29.33 -11.24 5.83
C ALA A 166 30.81 -10.84 5.81
N MET A 167 31.27 -10.18 4.76
CA MET A 167 32.66 -9.69 4.66
C MET A 167 32.98 -8.66 5.74
N LYS A 168 32.09 -7.71 5.99
CA LYS A 168 32.28 -6.71 7.05
C LYS A 168 32.32 -7.31 8.45
N ALA A 169 31.48 -8.31 8.71
CA ALA A 169 31.48 -9.04 9.98
C ALA A 169 32.77 -9.85 10.17
N GLU A 170 33.32 -10.45 9.11
CA GLU A 170 34.61 -11.14 9.16
C GLU A 170 35.77 -10.18 9.43
N GLU A 171 35.79 -9.00 8.81
CA GLU A 171 36.81 -7.96 9.05
C GLU A 171 36.79 -7.45 10.51
N GLU A 172 35.61 -7.23 11.08
CA GLU A 172 35.45 -6.82 12.49
C GLU A 172 35.87 -7.93 13.48
N LEU A 173 35.59 -9.20 13.15
CA LEU A 173 36.02 -10.38 13.92
C LEU A 173 37.54 -10.62 13.87
N VAL A 174 38.19 -10.26 12.77
CA VAL A 174 39.66 -10.37 12.64
C VAL A 174 40.37 -9.22 13.36
N SER A 175 39.83 -8.00 13.32
CA SER A 175 40.43 -6.85 14.04
C SER A 175 40.30 -6.95 15.57
N SER A 176 39.23 -7.57 16.07
CA SER A 176 38.99 -7.77 17.51
C SER A 176 39.84 -8.89 18.14
N LYS A 177 40.47 -9.75 17.33
CA LYS A 177 41.41 -10.79 17.77
C LYS A 177 42.88 -10.34 17.75
N SER A 178 43.14 -9.15 17.23
CA SER A 178 44.49 -8.58 17.10
C SER A 178 44.77 -7.46 18.13
N HIS A 179 43.95 -7.39 19.18
CA HIS A 179 44.15 -6.58 20.39
C HIS A 179 44.15 -7.45 21.64
#